data_AF-A0AAV1ZBM2-F1
#
_entry.id   AF-A0AAV1ZBM2-F1
#
_cell.length_a   1.000
_cell.length_b   1.000
_cell.length_c   1.000
_cell.angle_alpha   90.00
_cell.angle_beta   90.00
_cell.angle_gamma   90.00
#
_symmetry.space_group_name_H-M   'P 1'
#
loop_
_entity.id
_entity.type
_entity.pdbx_description
1 polymer ?
#
loop_
_entity_poly.entity_id
_entity_poly.type
_entity_poly.pdbx_seq_one_letter_code
_entity_poly.pdbx_strand_id
1 'polypeptide(L)'
;MDKTEHLSLSNTIKDVHEKLRKSLHLTQDPNRVWQEHVKEEDLRKKYSQAMMKLATEVWDGKDCRIDWSYKTCMDFFYHGGLEKFHAREKKIKEFSTIKEGGKNE
;
A
#
# COMPACT_ATOMS: atom_id res chain seq x y z
N MET A 1 9.66 -18.44 11.09
CA MET A 1 9.21 -18.99 9.79
C MET A 1 10.43 -19.37 8.95
N ASP A 2 10.42 -20.55 8.31
CA ASP A 2 11.48 -20.95 7.37
C ASP A 2 11.38 -20.15 6.04
N LYS A 3 12.49 -19.94 5.34
CA LYS A 3 12.53 -19.20 4.06
C LYS A 3 11.62 -19.82 3.00
N THR A 4 11.51 -21.14 2.97
CA THR A 4 10.67 -21.89 2.02
C THR A 4 9.19 -21.60 2.27
N GLU A 5 8.81 -21.61 3.55
CA GLU A 5 7.45 -21.32 3.98
C GLU A 5 7.09 -19.85 3.71
N HIS A 6 7.97 -18.92 4.04
CA HIS A 6 7.80 -17.50 3.71
C HIS A 6 7.55 -17.28 2.21
N LEU A 7 8.34 -17.95 1.35
CA LEU A 7 8.19 -17.87 -0.10
C LEU A 7 6.86 -18.47 -0.56
N SER A 8 6.45 -19.61 0.00
CA SER A 8 5.17 -20.26 -0.32
C SER A 8 3.96 -19.37 0.01
N LEU A 9 3.94 -18.77 1.20
CA LEU A 9 2.88 -17.84 1.62
C LEU A 9 2.85 -16.59 0.73
N SER A 10 4.03 -16.05 0.42
CA SER A 10 4.16 -14.89 -0.48
C SER A 10 3.68 -15.20 -1.89
N ASN A 11 3.98 -16.38 -2.42
CA ASN A 11 3.53 -16.80 -3.75
C ASN A 11 2.02 -17.01 -3.78
N THR A 12 1.44 -17.61 -2.74
CA THR A 12 -0.02 -17.77 -2.61
C THR A 12 -0.75 -16.43 -2.76
N ILE A 13 -0.24 -15.37 -2.15
CA ILE A 13 -0.81 -14.01 -2.27
C ILE A 13 -0.65 -13.47 -3.69
N LYS A 14 0.56 -13.57 -4.26
CA LYS A 14 0.86 -13.07 -5.60
C LYS A 14 0.01 -13.74 -6.67
N ASP A 15 -0.16 -15.06 -6.58
CA ASP A 15 -0.93 -15.85 -7.52
C ASP A 15 -2.41 -15.45 -7.51
N VAL A 16 -2.98 -15.20 -6.31
CA VAL A 16 -4.36 -14.69 -6.18
C VAL A 16 -4.50 -13.32 -6.84
N HIS A 17 -3.57 -12.39 -6.59
CA HIS A 17 -3.62 -11.07 -7.22
C HIS A 17 -3.42 -11.13 -8.73
N GLU A 18 -2.51 -11.96 -9.20
CA GLU A 18 -2.26 -12.17 -10.63
C GLU A 18 -3.51 -12.71 -11.31
N LYS A 19 -4.16 -13.72 -10.72
CA LYS A 19 -5.43 -14.26 -11.20
C LYS A 19 -6.49 -13.18 -11.29
N LEU A 20 -6.71 -12.39 -10.23
CA LEU A 20 -7.70 -11.31 -10.22
C LEU A 20 -7.42 -10.26 -11.29
N ARG A 21 -6.15 -9.86 -11.48
CA ARG A 21 -5.77 -8.91 -12.53
C ARG A 21 -6.04 -9.47 -13.93
N LYS A 22 -5.68 -10.74 -14.17
CA LYS A 22 -5.94 -11.41 -15.46
C LYS A 22 -7.45 -11.52 -15.72
N SER A 23 -8.23 -11.94 -14.73
CA SER A 23 -9.69 -12.03 -14.86
C SER A 23 -10.33 -10.68 -15.12
N LEU A 24 -9.90 -9.63 -14.43
CA LEU A 24 -10.39 -8.27 -14.69
C LEU A 24 -10.01 -7.78 -16.09
N HIS A 25 -8.78 -8.03 -16.53
CA HIS A 25 -8.34 -7.66 -17.86
C HIS A 25 -9.13 -8.38 -18.96
N LEU A 26 -9.45 -9.67 -18.76
CA LEU A 26 -10.20 -10.47 -19.73
C LEU A 26 -11.69 -10.11 -19.77
N THR A 27 -12.31 -9.93 -18.61
CA THR A 27 -13.77 -9.73 -18.52
C THR A 27 -14.19 -8.27 -18.61
N GLN A 28 -13.29 -7.34 -18.27
CA GLN A 28 -13.58 -5.91 -18.10
C GLN A 28 -14.76 -5.62 -17.16
N ASP A 29 -15.12 -6.57 -16.29
CA ASP A 29 -16.24 -6.48 -15.36
C ASP A 29 -15.77 -6.78 -13.92
N PRO A 30 -15.52 -5.73 -13.11
CA PRO A 30 -15.10 -5.89 -11.72
C PRO A 30 -16.11 -6.66 -10.86
N ASN A 31 -17.40 -6.47 -11.08
CA ASN A 31 -18.44 -7.08 -10.26
C ASN A 31 -18.46 -8.59 -10.48
N ARG A 32 -18.39 -9.02 -11.74
CA ARG A 32 -18.33 -10.43 -12.07
C ARG A 32 -17.09 -11.11 -11.48
N VAL A 33 -15.91 -10.49 -11.65
CA VAL A 33 -14.64 -11.02 -11.12
C VAL A 33 -14.70 -11.17 -9.60
N TRP A 34 -15.27 -10.18 -8.91
CA TRP A 34 -15.47 -10.24 -7.47
C TRP A 34 -16.42 -11.36 -7.06
N GLN A 35 -17.57 -11.49 -7.71
CA GLN A 35 -18.54 -12.54 -7.42
C GLN A 35 -17.98 -13.95 -7.65
N GLU A 36 -17.18 -14.13 -8.70
CA GLU A 36 -16.47 -15.39 -8.95
C GLU A 36 -15.46 -15.66 -7.84
N HIS A 37 -14.62 -14.69 -7.47
CA HIS A 37 -13.65 -14.83 -6.37
C HIS A 37 -14.29 -15.17 -5.01
N VAL A 38 -15.43 -14.54 -4.70
CA VAL A 38 -16.20 -14.81 -3.47
C VAL A 38 -16.88 -16.19 -3.47
N LYS A 39 -16.88 -16.93 -4.59
CA LYS A 39 -17.29 -18.35 -4.62
C LYS A 39 -16.14 -19.32 -4.38
N GLU A 40 -14.89 -18.89 -4.56
CA GLU A 40 -13.70 -19.74 -4.39
C GLU A 40 -13.27 -19.88 -2.93
N GLU A 41 -14.08 -20.55 -2.11
CA GLU A 41 -13.92 -20.59 -0.65
C GLU A 41 -12.54 -21.09 -0.19
N ASP A 42 -12.07 -22.21 -0.75
CA ASP A 42 -10.78 -22.79 -0.38
C ASP A 42 -9.62 -21.87 -0.73
N LEU A 43 -9.69 -21.20 -1.88
CA LEU A 43 -8.68 -20.23 -2.29
C LEU A 43 -8.67 -19.04 -1.34
N ARG A 44 -9.85 -18.52 -0.96
CA ARG A 44 -9.95 -17.40 -0.01
C ARG A 44 -9.44 -17.77 1.36
N LYS A 45 -9.72 -18.99 1.85
CA LYS A 45 -9.19 -19.50 3.13
C LYS A 45 -7.66 -19.58 3.09
N LYS A 46 -7.08 -20.14 2.04
CA LYS A 46 -5.61 -20.21 1.87
C LYS A 46 -4.98 -18.83 1.80
N TYR A 47 -5.59 -17.92 1.04
CA TYR A 47 -5.15 -16.53 0.92
C TYR A 47 -5.19 -15.79 2.26
N SER A 48 -6.31 -15.87 3.00
CA SER A 48 -6.45 -15.17 4.28
C SER A 48 -5.51 -15.72 5.34
N GLN A 49 -5.31 -17.04 5.37
CA GLN A 49 -4.31 -17.68 6.23
C GLN A 49 -2.90 -17.24 5.89
N ALA A 50 -2.53 -17.18 4.60
CA ALA A 50 -1.23 -16.71 4.17
C ALA A 50 -0.98 -15.24 4.57
N MET A 51 -1.97 -14.37 4.35
CA MET A 51 -1.93 -12.97 4.78
C MET A 51 -1.76 -12.84 6.28
N MET A 52 -2.57 -13.55 7.07
CA MET A 52 -2.51 -13.50 8.53
C MET A 52 -1.16 -13.98 9.06
N LYS A 53 -0.67 -15.10 8.54
CA LYS A 53 0.60 -15.69 9.00
C LYS A 53 1.79 -14.80 8.69
N LEU A 54 1.85 -14.23 7.49
CA LEU A 54 2.88 -13.25 7.14
C LEU A 54 2.78 -11.99 8.01
N ALA A 55 1.57 -11.49 8.27
CA ALA A 55 1.37 -10.30 9.09
C ALA A 55 1.83 -10.48 10.54
N THR A 56 1.56 -11.64 11.13
CA THR A 56 1.83 -11.91 12.54
C THR A 56 3.22 -12.46 12.83
N GLU A 57 3.81 -13.20 11.89
CA GLU A 57 5.09 -13.89 12.13
C GLU A 57 6.28 -13.30 11.39
N VAL A 58 6.06 -12.45 10.38
CA VAL A 58 7.13 -11.96 9.49
C VAL A 58 7.14 -10.44 9.40
N TRP A 59 5.97 -9.81 9.29
CA TRP A 59 5.87 -8.36 9.20
C TRP A 59 5.96 -7.69 10.57
N ASP A 60 5.95 -8.45 11.67
CA ASP A 60 6.16 -7.92 13.02
C ASP A 60 7.67 -7.65 13.25
N GLY A 61 8.05 -6.38 13.31
CA GLY A 61 9.44 -5.95 13.39
C GLY A 61 9.64 -4.44 13.20
N LYS A 62 10.87 -3.95 13.41
CA LYS A 62 11.23 -2.50 13.42
C LYS A 62 10.86 -1.71 12.16
N ASP A 63 10.56 -2.38 11.04
CA ASP A 63 10.13 -1.80 9.76
C ASP A 63 8.75 -2.30 9.31
N CYS A 64 7.89 -2.71 10.24
CA CYS A 64 6.52 -3.11 9.93
C CYS A 64 5.81 -1.99 9.18
N ARG A 65 5.37 -2.25 7.94
CA ARG A 65 4.64 -1.27 7.14
C ARG A 65 3.34 -0.81 7.79
N ILE A 66 2.73 -1.65 8.63
CA ILE A 66 1.52 -1.31 9.37
C ILE A 66 1.83 -0.22 10.40
N ASP A 67 2.82 -0.44 11.27
CA ASP A 67 3.28 0.54 12.25
C ASP A 67 3.80 1.80 11.59
N TRP A 68 4.56 1.66 10.50
CA TRP A 68 5.08 2.80 9.76
C TRP A 68 3.94 3.64 9.17
N SER A 69 2.93 3.00 8.59
CA SER A 69 1.77 3.71 8.02
C SER A 69 0.96 4.39 9.12
N TYR A 70 0.71 3.70 10.24
CA TYR A 70 0.05 4.27 11.41
C TYR A 70 0.80 5.50 11.94
N LYS A 71 2.11 5.36 12.22
CA LYS A 71 2.96 6.45 12.70
C LYS A 71 2.99 7.61 11.71
N THR A 72 3.15 7.33 10.41
CA THR A 72 3.15 8.36 9.37
C THR A 72 1.84 9.15 9.34
N CYS A 73 0.70 8.46 9.42
CA CYS A 73 -0.61 9.12 9.49
C CYS A 73 -0.74 9.97 10.76
N MET A 74 -0.36 9.42 11.92
CA MET A 74 -0.40 10.14 13.19
C MET A 74 0.51 11.36 13.17
N ASP A 75 1.73 11.22 12.67
CA ASP A 75 2.69 12.30 12.58
C ASP A 75 2.24 13.40 11.62
N PHE A 76 1.66 13.01 10.49
CA PHE A 76 1.15 13.96 9.50
C PHE A 76 -0.05 14.73 10.04
N PHE A 77 -1.08 14.04 10.54
CA PHE A 77 -2.35 14.69 10.89
C PHE A 77 -2.42 15.22 12.33
N TYR A 78 -1.67 14.64 13.27
CA TYR A 78 -1.82 14.94 14.69
C TYR A 78 -0.54 15.44 15.36
N HIS A 79 0.66 15.18 14.82
CA HIS A 79 1.93 15.63 15.42
C HIS A 79 2.65 16.71 14.61
N GLY A 80 1.88 17.62 14.01
CA GLY A 80 2.45 18.83 13.41
C GLY A 80 2.95 18.66 11.96
N GLY A 81 2.72 17.50 11.33
CA GLY A 81 3.22 17.23 9.98
C GLY A 81 2.51 18.01 8.89
N LEU A 82 1.20 18.25 9.04
CA LEU A 82 0.41 19.06 8.10
C LEU A 82 0.87 20.52 8.09
N GLU A 83 1.17 21.07 9.26
CA GLU A 83 1.69 22.42 9.44
C GLU A 83 3.08 22.55 8.83
N LYS A 84 3.96 21.56 9.06
CA LYS A 84 5.27 21.50 8.40
C LYS A 84 5.14 21.43 6.88
N PHE A 85 4.18 20.64 6.38
CA PHE A 85 3.90 20.54 4.95
C PHE A 85 3.46 21.90 4.39
N HIS A 86 2.48 22.58 5.00
CA HIS A 86 2.05 23.91 4.57
C HIS A 86 3.18 24.94 4.62
N ALA A 87 4.01 24.94 5.66
CA ALA A 87 5.16 25.83 5.76
C ALA A 87 6.18 25.59 4.65
N ARG A 88 6.42 24.33 4.28
CA ARG A 88 7.28 23.95 3.15
C ARG A 88 6.69 24.44 1.83
N GLU A 89 5.40 24.20 1.58
CA GLU A 89 4.72 24.63 0.35
C GLU A 89 4.77 26.15 0.19
N LYS A 90 4.60 26.91 1.28
CA LYS A 90 4.73 28.36 1.28
C LYS A 90 6.13 28.82 0.85
N LYS A 91 7.19 28.23 1.43
CA LYS A 91 8.58 28.54 1.05
C LYS A 91 8.88 28.22 -0.41
N ILE A 92 8.35 27.09 -0.92
CA ILE A 92 8.53 26.70 -2.33
C ILE A 92 7.90 27.75 -3.24
N LYS A 93 6.67 28.17 -2.96
CA LYS A 93 5.97 29.22 -3.72
C LYS A 93 6.71 30.54 -3.70
N GLU A 94 7.15 30.99 -2.52
CA GLU A 94 7.94 32.22 -2.37
C GLU A 94 9.23 32.16 -3.22
N PHE A 95 9.94 31.03 -3.19
CA PHE A 95 11.15 30.84 -3.98
C PHE A 95 10.91 30.81 -5.50
N SER A 96 9.79 30.22 -5.95
CA SER A 96 9.41 30.26 -7.37
C SER A 96 9.06 31.67 -7.84
N THR A 97 8.34 32.45 -7.03
CA THR A 97 7.97 33.83 -7.36
C THR A 97 9.19 34.76 -7.45
N ILE A 98 10.17 34.58 -6.57
CA ILE A 98 11.44 35.35 -6.62
C ILE A 98 12.21 35.06 -7.92
N LYS A 99 12.22 33.80 -8.39
CA LYS A 99 12.87 33.42 -9.66
C LYS A 99 12.17 33.97 -10.91
N GLU A 100 10.85 34.15 -10.86
CA GLU A 100 10.09 34.76 -11.96
C GLU A 100 10.27 36.28 -12.01
N GLY A 101 10.38 36.95 -10.85
CA GLY A 101 10.67 38.38 -10.76
C GLY A 101 12.07 38.77 -11.25
N GLY A 102 13.07 37.90 -11.04
CA GLY A 102 14.46 38.15 -11.49
C GLY A 102 14.77 37.79 -12.95
N LYS A 103 13.76 37.44 -13.75
CA LYS A 103 13.90 37.21 -15.21
C LYS A 103 13.40 38.36 -16.07
N ASN A 104 12.82 39.39 -15.45
CA ASN A 104 12.23 40.55 -16.13
C ASN A 104 13.05 41.85 -15.94
N GLU A 105 14.31 41.73 -15.55
CA GLU A 105 15.29 42.83 -15.44
C GLU A 105 16.52 42.48 -16.28
#